data_AF-A0A9P6PPQ4-F1
#
_entry.id   AF-A0A9P6PPQ4-F1
#
_cell.length_a   1.000
_cell.length_b   1.000
_cell.length_c   1.000
_cell.angle_alpha   90.00
_cell.angle_beta   90.00
_cell.angle_gamma   90.00
#
_symmetry.space_group_name_H-M   'P 1'
#
loop_
_entity.id
_entity.type
_entity.pdbx_description
1 polymer ?
#
loop_
_entity_poly.entity_id
_entity_poly.type
_entity_poly.pdbx_seq_one_letter_code
_entity_poly.pdbx_strand_id
1 'polypeptide(L)'
;MSVSDDQDYESVLLVIRECYVYKIPPLASSRGHKAQDWGDVEEPLWRGRLRIIAQGKKCSIRLEDNKTGELFAVCPYEENKGCVESVTDSSRYFVVRIEDQGRHAFIGLGFLDRSHAFDFNVALQDHFK
;
A
#
# COMPACT_ATOMS: atom_id res chain seq x y z
N MET A 1 27.70 26.05 11.85
CA MET A 1 26.51 26.05 10.99
C MET A 1 26.37 24.61 10.51
N SER A 2 25.52 23.84 11.18
CA SER A 2 25.35 22.41 10.91
C SER A 2 24.55 22.27 9.62
N VAL A 3 25.22 21.91 8.53
CA VAL A 3 24.55 21.34 7.36
C VAL A 3 24.09 19.95 7.78
N SER A 4 22.80 19.82 8.11
CA SER A 4 22.15 18.53 8.25
C SER A 4 22.05 17.92 6.86
N ASP A 5 23.05 17.13 6.50
CA ASP A 5 23.07 16.34 5.28
C ASP A 5 22.17 15.11 5.49
N ASP A 6 20.86 15.34 5.55
CA ASP A 6 19.84 14.30 5.39
C ASP A 6 19.26 14.44 3.97
N GLN A 7 20.13 14.38 2.98
CA GLN A 7 19.72 14.02 1.61
C GLN A 7 19.51 12.51 1.59
N ASP A 8 18.51 12.02 2.32
CA ASP A 8 18.01 10.67 2.06
C ASP A 8 17.42 10.67 0.65
N TYR A 9 18.17 10.10 -0.30
CA TYR A 9 17.77 9.97 -1.69
C TYR A 9 16.43 9.22 -1.78
N GLU A 10 15.42 9.86 -2.37
CA GLU A 10 14.17 9.20 -2.72
C GLU A 10 14.39 8.30 -3.94
N SER A 11 14.25 7.00 -3.75
CA SER A 11 14.34 5.99 -4.80
C SER A 11 12.98 5.35 -5.02
N VAL A 12 12.54 5.29 -6.27
CA VAL A 12 11.30 4.58 -6.64
C VAL A 12 11.64 3.11 -6.82
N LEU A 13 11.12 2.26 -5.93
CA LEU A 13 11.35 0.81 -5.96
C LEU A 13 10.45 0.11 -6.97
N LEU A 14 9.18 0.56 -7.03
CA LEU A 14 8.17 -0.07 -7.87
C LEU A 14 7.12 0.95 -8.31
N VAL A 15 6.65 0.80 -9.56
CA VAL A 15 5.51 1.54 -10.09
C VAL A 15 4.53 0.56 -10.70
N ILE A 16 3.31 0.50 -10.16
CA ILE A 16 2.21 -0.29 -10.71
C ILE A 16 1.18 0.69 -11.27
N ARG A 17 0.94 0.60 -12.59
CA ARG A 17 0.10 1.57 -13.33
C ARG A 17 -1.37 1.54 -12.90
N GLU A 18 -1.85 0.38 -12.48
CA GLU A 18 -3.24 0.18 -12.11
C GLU A 18 -3.35 -0.67 -10.85
N CYS A 19 -3.93 -0.08 -9.82
CA CYS A 19 -4.28 -0.69 -8.55
C CYS A 19 -5.69 -0.22 -8.14
N TYR A 20 -6.30 -1.02 -7.28
CA TYR A 20 -7.69 -0.83 -6.85
C TYR A 20 -7.74 -0.74 -5.33
N VAL A 21 -8.48 0.24 -4.83
CA VAL A 21 -8.70 0.45 -3.41
C VAL A 21 -10.13 0.04 -3.07
N TYR A 22 -10.28 -0.71 -1.99
CA TYR A 22 -11.54 -1.21 -1.48
C TYR A 22 -11.72 -0.73 -0.05
N LYS A 23 -12.98 -0.47 0.32
CA LYS A 23 -13.34 -0.19 1.70
C LYS A 23 -13.39 -1.51 2.46
N ILE A 24 -12.65 -1.61 3.56
CA ILE A 24 -12.72 -2.80 4.42
C ILE A 24 -13.63 -2.53 5.61
N PRO A 25 -14.39 -3.54 6.08
CA PRO A 25 -15.12 -3.42 7.33
C PRO A 25 -14.14 -3.31 8.51
N PRO A 26 -14.51 -2.61 9.60
CA PRO A 26 -13.72 -2.61 10.83
C PRO A 26 -13.57 -4.05 11.33
N LEU A 27 -12.37 -4.45 11.76
CA LEU A 27 -12.05 -5.84 12.14
C LEU A 27 -13.10 -6.42 13.10
N ALA A 28 -13.92 -7.32 12.57
CA ALA A 28 -14.83 -8.14 13.36
C ALA A 28 -14.11 -9.42 13.74
N SER A 29 -13.38 -9.38 14.86
CA SER A 29 -12.78 -10.56 15.51
C SER A 29 -11.49 -11.10 14.88
N SER A 30 -10.76 -11.87 15.70
CA SER A 30 -9.39 -12.39 15.57
C SER A 30 -9.13 -13.37 14.40
N ARG A 31 -9.97 -13.36 13.37
CA ARG A 31 -9.77 -14.10 12.13
C ARG A 31 -9.24 -13.10 11.11
N GLY A 32 -8.06 -13.37 10.54
CA GLY A 32 -7.39 -12.47 9.61
C GLY A 32 -8.25 -12.02 8.42
N HIS A 33 -7.75 -11.05 7.66
CA HIS A 33 -8.52 -10.43 6.58
C HIS A 33 -8.85 -11.40 5.43
N LYS A 34 -10.10 -11.35 4.96
CA LYS A 34 -10.60 -12.01 3.75
C LYS A 34 -11.17 -10.98 2.79
N ALA A 35 -10.84 -11.10 1.50
CA ALA A 35 -11.31 -10.17 0.48
C ALA A 35 -12.81 -10.38 0.21
N GLN A 36 -13.29 -11.61 0.38
CA GLN A 36 -14.72 -11.94 0.36
C GLN A 36 -15.55 -11.13 1.38
N ASP A 37 -14.96 -10.76 2.52
CA ASP A 37 -15.66 -10.00 3.56
C ASP A 37 -15.73 -8.49 3.25
N TRP A 38 -15.03 -8.02 2.22
CA TRP A 38 -15.04 -6.60 1.83
C TRP A 38 -16.31 -6.21 1.05
N GLY A 39 -17.15 -7.18 0.71
CA GLY A 39 -18.39 -6.97 -0.05
C GLY A 39 -18.11 -6.88 -1.54
N ASP A 40 -18.48 -5.75 -2.16
CA ASP A 40 -18.40 -5.53 -3.60
C ASP A 40 -16.96 -5.34 -4.08
N VAL A 41 -16.22 -6.43 -4.19
CA VAL A 41 -14.89 -6.46 -4.83
C VAL A 41 -14.97 -6.13 -6.32
N GLU A 42 -16.17 -6.09 -6.90
CA GLU A 42 -16.44 -5.65 -8.27
C GLU A 42 -16.50 -4.12 -8.41
N GLU A 43 -16.81 -3.39 -7.33
CA GLU A 43 -16.86 -1.92 -7.31
C GLU A 43 -15.76 -1.34 -6.40
N PRO A 44 -14.55 -1.09 -6.95
CA PRO A 44 -13.48 -0.46 -6.19
C PRO A 44 -13.87 0.96 -5.78
N LEU A 45 -13.60 1.32 -4.52
CA LEU A 45 -13.77 2.68 -3.99
C LEU A 45 -12.96 3.69 -4.80
N TRP A 46 -11.76 3.29 -5.21
CA TRP A 46 -10.87 4.13 -5.99
C TRP A 46 -9.94 3.28 -6.86
N ARG A 47 -9.47 3.84 -7.97
CA ARG A 47 -8.48 3.22 -8.86
C ARG A 47 -7.42 4.24 -9.24
N GLY A 48 -6.18 3.78 -9.37
CA GLY A 48 -5.09 4.63 -9.83
C GLY A 48 -3.76 3.92 -9.84
N ARG A 49 -2.69 4.69 -9.75
CA ARG A 49 -1.31 4.22 -9.80
C ARG A 49 -0.76 4.07 -8.38
N LEU A 50 0.00 3.00 -8.17
CA LEU A 50 0.74 2.77 -6.93
C LEU A 50 2.23 2.99 -7.20
N ARG A 51 2.90 3.73 -6.30
CA ARG A 51 4.36 3.87 -6.29
C ARG A 51 4.91 3.48 -4.93
N ILE A 52 5.97 2.67 -4.90
CA ILE A 52 6.73 2.41 -3.68
C ILE A 52 7.96 3.30 -3.72
N ILE A 53 8.11 4.13 -2.70
CA ILE A 53 9.20 5.10 -2.57
C ILE A 53 9.96 4.77 -1.30
N ALA A 54 11.25 4.51 -1.47
CA ALA A 54 12.23 4.38 -0.41
C ALA A 54 12.95 5.72 -0.19
N GLN A 55 13.05 6.14 1.05
CA GLN A 55 13.83 7.29 1.48
C GLN A 55 14.71 6.85 2.65
N GLY A 56 15.99 6.61 2.36
CA GLY A 56 16.92 6.04 3.33
C GLY A 56 16.48 4.68 3.84
N LYS A 57 16.11 4.62 5.14
CA LYS A 57 15.57 3.41 5.80
C LYS A 57 14.04 3.37 5.87
N LYS A 58 13.36 4.37 5.32
CA LYS A 58 11.90 4.46 5.35
C LYS A 58 11.34 4.05 4.00
N CYS A 59 10.27 3.27 4.00
CA CYS A 59 9.52 2.93 2.81
C CYS A 59 8.10 3.49 2.91
N SER A 60 7.58 4.03 1.82
CA SER A 60 6.23 4.55 1.73
C SER A 60 5.58 4.12 0.42
N ILE A 61 4.34 3.68 0.51
CA ILE A 61 3.52 3.34 -0.64
C ILE A 61 2.63 4.56 -0.90
N ARG A 62 2.71 5.15 -2.09
CA ARG A 62 1.88 6.29 -2.51
C ARG A 62 0.86 5.83 -3.54
N LEU A 63 -0.40 6.14 -3.26
CA LEU A 63 -1.52 5.92 -4.17
C LEU A 63 -1.82 7.25 -4.85
N GLU A 64 -1.80 7.27 -6.18
CA GLU A 64 -1.92 8.47 -6.98
C GLU A 64 -2.91 8.30 -8.13
N ASP A 65 -3.65 9.35 -8.44
CA ASP A 65 -4.53 9.33 -9.59
C ASP A 65 -3.71 9.24 -10.89
N ASN A 66 -4.11 8.34 -11.79
CA ASN A 66 -3.33 8.07 -12.99
C ASN A 66 -3.40 9.21 -14.02
N LYS A 67 -4.42 10.08 -13.96
CA LYS A 67 -4.62 11.19 -14.90
C LYS A 67 -3.99 12.48 -14.41
N THR A 68 -4.17 12.80 -13.12
CA THR A 68 -3.74 14.07 -12.52
C THR A 68 -2.41 13.96 -11.79
N GLY A 69 -2.05 12.76 -11.33
CA GLY A 69 -0.92 12.56 -10.43
C GLY A 69 -1.19 13.04 -9.00
N GLU A 70 -2.43 13.37 -8.66
CA GLU A 70 -2.82 13.78 -7.31
C GLU A 70 -2.67 12.62 -6.34
N LEU A 71 -2.09 12.90 -5.17
CA LEU A 71 -1.89 11.92 -4.11
C LEU A 71 -3.22 11.63 -3.42
N PHE A 72 -3.70 10.40 -3.53
CA PHE A 72 -4.91 9.93 -2.88
C PHE A 72 -4.64 9.53 -1.43
N ALA A 73 -3.60 8.72 -1.19
CA ALA A 73 -3.23 8.28 0.14
C ALA A 73 -1.76 7.85 0.21
N VAL A 74 -1.21 7.91 1.43
CA VAL A 74 0.14 7.41 1.73
C VAL A 74 0.04 6.29 2.75
N CYS A 75 0.69 5.17 2.47
CA CYS A 75 0.86 4.07 3.41
C CYS A 75 2.33 4.05 3.86
N PRO A 76 2.68 4.56 5.05
CA PRO A 76 4.01 4.38 5.60
C PRO A 76 4.23 2.89 5.93
N TYR A 77 5.23 2.28 5.28
CA TYR A 77 5.57 0.88 5.48
C TYR A 77 6.67 0.74 6.53
N GLU A 78 6.39 -0.02 7.57
CA GLU A 78 7.31 -0.34 8.66
C GLU A 78 7.30 -1.86 8.87
N GLU A 79 8.48 -2.50 8.72
CA GLU A 79 8.66 -3.96 8.65
C GLU A 79 8.07 -4.75 9.84
N ASN A 80 7.78 -4.12 10.97
CA ASN A 80 7.34 -4.79 12.19
C ASN A 80 6.01 -4.28 12.78
N LYS A 81 5.23 -3.50 12.01
CA LYS A 81 3.98 -2.89 12.52
C LYS A 81 2.68 -3.41 11.87
N GLY A 82 2.75 -4.46 11.05
CA GLY A 82 1.56 -4.95 10.34
C GLY A 82 0.95 -3.89 9.42
N CYS A 83 1.77 -3.02 8.82
CA CYS A 83 1.28 -1.96 7.93
C CYS A 83 0.68 -2.50 6.64
N VAL A 84 1.10 -3.70 6.23
CA VAL A 84 0.62 -4.41 5.04
C VAL A 84 0.37 -5.85 5.45
N GLU A 85 -0.85 -6.33 5.24
CA GLU A 85 -1.26 -7.69 5.53
C GLU A 85 -1.83 -8.33 4.28
N SER A 86 -1.30 -9.49 3.89
CA SER A 86 -1.87 -10.28 2.79
C SER A 86 -3.17 -10.95 3.24
N VAL A 87 -4.13 -10.98 2.34
CA VAL A 87 -5.45 -11.55 2.60
C VAL A 87 -5.40 -13.08 2.45
N THR A 88 -6.14 -13.81 3.30
CA THR A 88 -6.02 -15.28 3.40
C THR A 88 -6.63 -16.07 2.23
N ASP A 89 -7.60 -15.51 1.52
CA ASP A 89 -8.36 -16.15 0.43
C ASP A 89 -7.84 -15.77 -0.97
N SER A 90 -6.92 -14.81 -1.07
CA SER A 90 -6.40 -14.32 -2.36
C SER A 90 -5.00 -13.74 -2.25
N SER A 91 -4.13 -14.12 -3.19
CA SER A 91 -2.79 -13.54 -3.31
C SER A 91 -2.77 -12.18 -4.03
N ARG A 92 -3.92 -11.68 -4.53
CA ARG A 92 -4.01 -10.40 -5.25
C ARG A 92 -4.45 -9.23 -4.37
N TYR A 93 -4.90 -9.52 -3.16
CA TYR A 93 -5.47 -8.53 -2.26
C TYR A 93 -4.63 -8.41 -1.00
N PHE A 94 -4.55 -7.19 -0.48
CA PHE A 94 -3.78 -6.80 0.68
C PHE A 94 -4.59 -5.80 1.50
N VAL A 95 -4.43 -5.82 2.81
CA VAL A 95 -4.85 -4.72 3.67
C VAL A 95 -3.65 -3.82 3.88
N VAL A 96 -3.80 -2.53 3.64
CA VAL A 96 -2.74 -1.55 3.86
C VAL A 96 -3.22 -0.46 4.80
N ARG A 97 -2.33 -0.04 5.71
CA ARG A 97 -2.57 1.08 6.61
C ARG A 97 -2.19 2.38 5.92
N ILE A 98 -3.18 3.19 5.61
CA ILE A 98 -2.99 4.55 5.13
C ILE A 98 -2.96 5.55 6.27
N GLU A 99 -2.27 6.65 6.05
CA GLU A 99 -2.27 7.84 6.89
C GLU A 99 -2.81 9.03 6.10
N ASP A 100 -3.80 9.72 6.67
CA ASP A 100 -4.35 10.96 6.14
C ASP A 100 -4.49 11.98 7.26
N GLN A 101 -3.82 13.13 7.13
CA GLN A 101 -3.88 14.27 8.06
C GLN A 101 -3.71 13.87 9.56
N GLY A 102 -2.80 12.93 9.85
CA GLY A 102 -2.51 12.45 11.20
C GLY A 102 -3.51 11.40 11.74
N ARG A 103 -4.44 10.92 10.92
CA ARG A 103 -5.31 9.78 11.21
C ARG A 103 -4.84 8.57 10.42
N HIS A 104 -4.88 7.40 11.06
CA HIS A 104 -4.65 6.14 10.36
C HIS A 104 -5.98 5.48 10.02
N ALA A 105 -6.05 4.87 8.84
CA ALA A 105 -7.15 4.02 8.42
C ALA A 105 -6.60 2.79 7.70
N PHE A 106 -7.39 1.73 7.68
CA PHE A 106 -7.06 0.54 6.90
C PHE A 106 -7.94 0.50 5.66
N ILE A 107 -7.32 0.20 4.53
CA ILE A 107 -8.00 0.02 3.25
C ILE A 107 -7.57 -1.29 2.61
N GLY A 108 -8.42 -1.82 1.76
CA GLY A 108 -8.12 -2.95 0.92
C GLY A 108 -7.40 -2.45 -0.32
N LEU A 109 -6.32 -3.09 -0.69
CA LEU A 109 -5.56 -2.85 -1.91
C LEU A 109 -5.66 -4.13 -2.76
N GLY A 110 -5.96 -3.99 -4.03
CA GLY A 110 -6.04 -5.09 -4.97
C GLY A 110 -5.33 -4.79 -6.28
N PHE A 111 -4.87 -5.87 -6.89
CA PHE A 111 -4.24 -5.84 -8.21
C PHE A 111 -5.03 -6.67 -9.20
N LEU A 112 -5.06 -6.23 -10.47
CA LEU A 112 -5.66 -7.02 -11.54
C LEU A 112 -4.88 -8.32 -11.75
N ASP A 113 -3.55 -8.21 -11.85
CA ASP A 113 -2.65 -9.31 -12.11
C ASP A 113 -1.96 -9.83 -10.85
N ARG A 114 -1.80 -11.14 -10.76
CA ARG A 114 -1.04 -11.81 -9.69
C ARG A 114 0.45 -11.44 -9.72
N SER A 115 0.99 -11.12 -10.90
CA SER A 115 2.37 -10.66 -11.05
C SER A 115 2.58 -9.34 -10.31
N HIS A 116 1.69 -8.35 -10.50
CA HIS A 116 1.79 -7.07 -9.78
C HIS A 116 1.72 -7.23 -8.27
N ALA A 117 0.86 -8.13 -7.78
CA ALA A 117 0.79 -8.46 -6.36
C ALA A 117 2.08 -9.10 -5.82
N PHE A 118 2.72 -9.95 -6.63
CA PHE A 118 4.01 -10.56 -6.31
C PHE A 118 5.13 -9.52 -6.29
N ASP A 119 5.23 -8.70 -7.35
CA ASP A 119 6.22 -7.63 -7.47
C ASP A 119 6.09 -6.62 -6.31
N PHE A 120 4.86 -6.30 -5.89
CA PHE A 120 4.58 -5.46 -4.73
C PHE A 120 5.17 -6.03 -3.44
N ASN A 121 4.91 -7.31 -3.14
CA ASN A 121 5.49 -7.96 -1.96
C ASN A 121 7.02 -8.03 -2.02
N VAL A 122 7.57 -8.38 -3.18
CA VAL A 122 9.02 -8.49 -3.36
C VAL A 122 9.69 -7.13 -3.18
N ALA A 123 9.16 -6.07 -3.79
CA ALA A 123 9.71 -4.72 -3.65
C ALA A 123 9.69 -4.22 -2.19
N LEU A 124 8.66 -4.58 -1.42
CA LEU A 124 8.61 -4.25 0.01
C LEU A 124 9.63 -5.05 0.83
N GLN A 125 9.82 -6.35 0.53
CA GLN A 125 10.77 -7.19 1.25
C GLN A 125 12.23 -6.89 0.90
N ASP A 126 12.50 -6.59 -0.38
CA ASP A 126 13.87 -6.32 -0.87
C ASP A 126 14.47 -5.06 -0.24
N HIS A 127 13.64 -4.06 0.08
CA HIS A 127 14.12 -2.83 0.71
C HIS A 127 14.61 -3.00 2.15
N PHE A 128 14.10 -3.99 2.89
CA PHE A 128 14.46 -4.23 4.30
C PHE A 128 15.43 -5.39 4.49
N LYS A 129 15.95 -5.96 3.39
CA LYS A 129 16.97 -7.02 3.43
C LYS A 129 18.37 -6.51 3.74
#